data_AF-A0A1Y5F2L8-F1
#
_entry.id   AF-A0A1Y5F2L8-F1
#
_cell.length_a   1.000
_cell.length_b   1.000
_cell.length_c   1.000
_cell.angle_alpha   90.00
_cell.angle_beta   90.00
_cell.angle_gamma   90.00
#
_symmetry.space_group_name_H-M   'P 1'
#
loop_
_entity.id
_entity.type
_entity.pdbx_description
1 polymer ?
#
loop_
_entity_poly.entity_id
_entity_poly.type
_entity_poly.pdbx_seq_one_letter_code
_entity_poly.pdbx_strand_id
1 'polypeptide(L)'
;MGINTPEIGYRGKPSEAGAVTAKEYLKTLVLHKKVYIERDIEREDHYGRTLAYIFLEDGQHINLALVRRGVATLSLHPPNLKYAKRLQLAQHQAEKSRLGLWALEPYQAKKVELIADKKLTTWGRFYARVQKVSHSKKGSKLWLNTTTYVWISVANKRYFPELARYKGRRVEIRGWPRKRGKNWSINAIHSSQLLIKP
;
A
#
# COMPACT_ATOMS: atom_id res chain seq x y z
N MET A 1 4.43 -11.34 2.45
CA MET A 1 4.70 -10.14 3.28
C MET A 1 5.15 -8.95 2.44
N GLY A 2 4.89 -7.71 2.88
CA GLY A 2 5.45 -6.49 2.27
C GLY A 2 4.79 -6.02 0.97
N ILE A 3 3.86 -6.80 0.40
CA ILE A 3 3.20 -6.53 -0.88
C ILE A 3 1.71 -6.89 -0.79
N ASN A 4 0.91 -6.36 -1.71
CA ASN A 4 -0.50 -6.69 -1.91
C ASN A 4 -0.75 -6.94 -3.40
N THR A 5 -1.37 -8.06 -3.75
CA THR A 5 -1.81 -8.36 -5.12
C THR A 5 -3.31 -8.12 -5.23
N PRO A 6 -3.83 -7.85 -6.45
CA PRO A 6 -5.26 -7.84 -6.66
C PRO A 6 -5.85 -9.24 -6.44
N GLU A 7 -7.02 -9.31 -5.83
CA GLU A 7 -7.64 -10.58 -5.42
C GLU A 7 -8.42 -11.24 -6.56
N ILE A 8 -8.32 -12.57 -6.64
CA ILE A 8 -9.16 -13.38 -7.52
C ILE A 8 -10.59 -13.40 -6.95
N GLY A 9 -11.57 -13.25 -7.83
CA GLY A 9 -12.98 -13.27 -7.48
C GLY A 9 -13.39 -14.58 -6.81
N TYR A 10 -14.27 -14.49 -5.80
CA TYR A 10 -14.78 -15.64 -5.06
C TYR A 10 -16.25 -15.44 -4.70
N ARG A 11 -17.04 -16.52 -4.67
CA ARG A 11 -18.50 -16.53 -4.40
C ARG A 11 -19.27 -15.52 -5.25
N GLY A 12 -19.09 -15.59 -6.57
CA GLY A 12 -19.80 -14.74 -7.53
C GLY A 12 -19.28 -13.30 -7.65
N LYS A 13 -18.28 -12.91 -6.84
CA LYS A 13 -17.61 -11.61 -7.01
C LYS A 13 -16.64 -11.67 -8.19
N PRO A 14 -16.56 -10.60 -9.02
CA PRO A 14 -15.57 -10.52 -10.07
C PRO A 14 -14.16 -10.43 -9.50
N SER A 15 -13.16 -10.83 -10.29
CA SER A 15 -11.75 -10.60 -9.95
C SER A 15 -11.40 -9.13 -9.99
N GLU A 16 -10.49 -8.70 -9.12
CA GLU A 16 -9.94 -7.35 -9.19
C GLU A 16 -9.09 -7.19 -10.46
N ALA A 17 -9.01 -5.95 -10.95
CA ALA A 17 -8.26 -5.62 -12.16
C ALA A 17 -6.78 -6.03 -12.01
N GLY A 18 -6.31 -6.93 -12.88
CA GLY A 18 -4.94 -7.46 -12.85
C GLY A 18 -4.71 -8.69 -11.97
N ALA A 19 -5.75 -9.21 -11.28
CA ALA A 19 -5.61 -10.39 -10.40
C ALA A 19 -5.13 -11.64 -11.17
N VAL A 20 -5.72 -11.91 -12.33
CA VAL A 20 -5.33 -13.05 -13.18
C VAL A 20 -3.89 -12.91 -13.65
N THR A 21 -3.48 -11.72 -14.10
CA THR A 21 -2.10 -11.46 -14.50
C THR A 21 -1.10 -11.67 -13.36
N ALA A 22 -1.44 -11.23 -12.14
CA ALA A 22 -0.60 -11.43 -10.96
C ALA A 22 -0.45 -12.93 -10.63
N LYS A 23 -1.56 -13.68 -10.67
CA LYS A 23 -1.58 -15.13 -10.43
C LYS A 23 -0.73 -15.88 -11.45
N GLU A 24 -0.94 -15.62 -12.74
CA GLU A 24 -0.21 -16.32 -13.79
C GLU A 24 1.28 -15.95 -13.77
N TYR A 25 1.64 -14.69 -13.51
CA TYR A 25 3.05 -14.31 -13.35
C TYR A 25 3.69 -15.03 -12.15
N LEU A 26 3.04 -15.06 -10.98
CA LEU A 26 3.55 -15.80 -9.82
C LEU A 26 3.77 -17.28 -10.16
N LYS A 27 2.82 -17.92 -10.86
CA LYS A 27 2.94 -19.32 -11.28
C LYS A 27 4.18 -19.58 -12.12
N THR A 28 4.50 -18.71 -13.09
CA THR A 28 5.73 -18.84 -13.90
C THR A 28 7.00 -18.80 -13.06
N LEU A 29 6.96 -18.13 -11.91
CA LEU A 29 8.10 -18.02 -11.01
C LEU A 29 8.25 -19.25 -10.12
N VAL A 30 7.16 -19.78 -9.54
CA VAL A 30 7.24 -20.72 -8.40
C VAL A 30 6.67 -22.11 -8.64
N LEU A 31 5.83 -22.33 -9.66
CA LEU A 31 5.27 -23.67 -9.89
C LEU A 31 6.38 -24.67 -10.20
N HIS A 32 6.28 -25.86 -9.61
CA HIS A 32 7.24 -26.96 -9.75
C HIS A 32 8.66 -26.62 -9.33
N LYS A 33 8.84 -25.58 -8.49
CA LYS A 33 10.14 -25.20 -7.93
C LYS A 33 10.12 -25.26 -6.42
N LYS A 34 11.28 -25.55 -5.84
CA LYS A 34 11.53 -25.41 -4.42
C LYS A 34 11.59 -23.91 -4.07
N VAL A 35 10.88 -23.52 -3.02
CA VAL A 35 10.89 -22.16 -2.49
C VAL A 35 11.48 -22.14 -1.09
N TYR A 36 12.18 -21.05 -0.78
CA TYR A 36 12.74 -20.75 0.52
C TYR A 36 11.97 -19.59 1.12
N ILE A 37 11.74 -19.63 2.43
CA ILE A 37 11.08 -18.56 3.16
C ILE A 37 12.07 -17.85 4.06
N GLU A 38 12.03 -16.53 4.07
CA GLU A 38 12.79 -15.71 4.99
C GLU A 38 11.83 -14.87 5.83
N ARG A 39 11.87 -15.08 7.15
CA ARG A 39 11.06 -14.35 8.11
C ARG A 39 11.75 -13.04 8.52
N ASP A 40 10.95 -12.10 9.00
CA ASP A 40 11.42 -10.85 9.62
C ASP A 40 11.09 -10.90 11.13
N ILE A 41 11.09 -9.74 11.80
CA ILE A 41 10.86 -9.60 13.25
C ILE A 41 9.58 -10.33 13.71
N GLU A 42 8.43 -10.00 13.11
CA GLU A 42 7.17 -10.69 13.35
C GLU A 42 7.01 -11.85 12.36
N ARG A 43 6.77 -13.05 12.90
CA ARG A 43 6.77 -14.30 12.12
C ARG A 43 5.40 -14.73 11.65
N GLU A 44 4.35 -14.29 12.31
CA GLU A 44 2.96 -14.65 12.05
C GLU A 44 2.07 -13.42 12.20
N ASP A 45 0.96 -13.40 11.47
CA ASP A 45 -0.08 -12.40 11.70
C ASP A 45 -1.15 -12.90 12.69
N HIS A 46 -2.14 -12.05 12.97
CA HIS A 46 -3.22 -12.37 13.91
C HIS A 46 -4.18 -13.47 13.43
N TYR A 47 -4.03 -13.96 12.19
CA TYR A 47 -4.74 -15.13 11.66
C TYR A 47 -3.87 -16.41 11.70
N GLY A 48 -2.66 -16.35 12.28
CA GLY A 48 -1.71 -17.46 12.30
C GLY A 48 -1.02 -17.72 10.96
N ARG A 49 -1.11 -16.80 9.99
CA ARG A 49 -0.42 -16.97 8.70
C ARG A 49 1.05 -16.63 8.86
N THR A 50 1.93 -17.47 8.35
CA THR A 50 3.37 -17.17 8.32
C THR A 50 3.66 -15.93 7.48
N LEU A 51 4.34 -14.96 8.09
CA LEU A 51 4.84 -13.75 7.48
C LEU A 51 6.27 -13.97 6.98
N ALA A 52 6.43 -14.07 5.66
CA ALA A 52 7.74 -14.27 5.04
C ALA A 52 7.88 -13.59 3.68
N TYR A 53 9.15 -13.40 3.30
CA TYR A 53 9.60 -13.18 1.94
C TYR A 53 9.93 -14.53 1.29
N ILE A 54 9.63 -14.65 0.00
CA ILE A 54 9.83 -15.90 -0.74
C ILE A 54 11.02 -15.75 -1.67
N PHE A 55 11.88 -16.77 -1.68
CA PHE A 55 13.07 -16.86 -2.52
C PHE A 55 13.10 -18.17 -3.29
N LEU A 56 13.71 -18.16 -4.47
CA LEU A 56 14.12 -19.37 -5.17
C LEU A 56 15.54 -19.77 -4.79
N GLU A 57 15.96 -20.96 -5.20
CA GLU A 57 17.31 -21.51 -4.94
C GLU A 57 18.44 -20.65 -5.50
N ASP A 58 18.20 -19.97 -6.63
CA ASP A 58 19.13 -19.02 -7.25
C ASP A 58 19.19 -17.65 -6.53
N GLY A 59 18.47 -17.50 -5.40
CA GLY A 59 18.38 -16.26 -4.65
C GLY A 59 17.37 -15.25 -5.19
N GLN A 60 16.55 -15.60 -6.19
CA GLN A 60 15.56 -14.69 -6.72
C GLN A 60 14.48 -14.37 -5.68
N HIS A 61 14.38 -13.09 -5.30
CA HIS A 61 13.36 -12.58 -4.39
C HIS A 61 12.01 -12.41 -5.11
N ILE A 62 11.04 -13.29 -4.82
CA ILE A 62 9.74 -13.33 -5.51
C ILE A 62 8.89 -12.08 -5.25
N ASN A 63 8.76 -11.61 -4.00
CA ASN A 63 7.93 -10.42 -3.74
C ASN A 63 8.47 -9.18 -4.47
N LEU A 64 9.80 -9.04 -4.57
CA LEU A 64 10.44 -7.98 -5.34
C LEU A 64 10.17 -8.13 -6.84
N ALA A 65 10.22 -9.35 -7.38
CA ALA A 65 9.89 -9.62 -8.78
C ALA A 65 8.45 -9.22 -9.13
N LEU A 66 7.47 -9.56 -8.26
CA LEU A 66 6.07 -9.17 -8.45
C LEU A 66 5.87 -7.65 -8.48
N VAL A 67 6.52 -6.93 -7.55
CA VAL A 67 6.46 -5.46 -7.49
C VAL A 67 7.15 -4.83 -8.70
N ARG A 68 8.34 -5.32 -9.07
CA ARG A 68 9.09 -4.83 -10.24
C ARG A 68 8.32 -5.04 -11.54
N ARG A 69 7.60 -6.15 -11.68
CA ARG A 69 6.71 -6.43 -12.82
C ARG A 69 5.44 -5.56 -12.81
N GLY A 70 5.15 -4.88 -11.72
CA GLY A 70 3.97 -4.05 -11.57
C GLY A 70 2.69 -4.84 -11.36
N VAL A 71 2.76 -6.11 -10.90
CA VAL A 71 1.58 -6.95 -10.62
C VAL A 71 1.23 -7.02 -9.13
N ALA A 72 1.98 -6.31 -8.29
CA ALA A 72 1.71 -6.14 -6.87
C ALA A 72 2.01 -4.69 -6.45
N THR A 73 1.24 -4.21 -5.48
CA THR A 73 1.50 -2.93 -4.81
C THR A 73 2.24 -3.16 -3.50
N LEU A 74 2.93 -2.14 -3.02
CA LEU A 74 3.68 -2.16 -1.78
C LEU A 74 2.72 -2.12 -0.58
N SER A 75 2.93 -3.01 0.40
CA SER A 75 2.11 -3.12 1.61
C SER A 75 3.00 -3.40 2.82
N LEU A 76 3.67 -2.35 3.31
CA LEU A 76 4.63 -2.43 4.41
C LEU A 76 3.91 -2.37 5.76
N HIS A 77 4.18 -3.36 6.60
CA HIS A 77 3.62 -3.51 7.94
C HIS A 77 4.78 -3.53 8.94
N PRO A 78 5.06 -2.42 9.63
CA PRO A 78 6.11 -2.40 10.63
C PRO A 78 5.78 -3.33 11.82
N PRO A 79 6.78 -3.95 12.46
CA PRO A 79 8.22 -3.70 12.28
C PRO A 79 8.87 -4.45 11.10
N ASN A 80 8.13 -5.26 10.34
CA ASN A 80 8.65 -6.06 9.22
C ASN A 80 8.98 -5.19 7.99
N LEU A 81 10.19 -4.64 7.98
CA LEU A 81 10.67 -3.65 7.01
C LEU A 81 12.00 -4.03 6.34
N LYS A 82 12.50 -5.27 6.51
CA LYS A 82 13.83 -5.69 6.03
C LYS A 82 14.11 -5.33 4.56
N TYR A 83 13.13 -5.50 3.68
CA TYR A 83 13.26 -5.17 2.24
C TYR A 83 12.53 -3.90 1.79
N ALA A 84 12.08 -3.05 2.73
CA ALA A 84 11.26 -1.86 2.43
C ALA A 84 11.86 -0.97 1.34
N LYS A 85 13.15 -0.60 1.46
CA LYS A 85 13.84 0.26 0.48
C LYS A 85 13.84 -0.34 -0.93
N ARG A 86 14.16 -1.64 -1.05
CA ARG A 86 14.21 -2.35 -2.35
C ARG A 86 12.83 -2.42 -2.99
N LEU A 87 11.80 -2.75 -2.22
CA LEU A 87 10.42 -2.83 -2.70
C LEU A 87 9.89 -1.44 -3.10
N GLN A 88 10.19 -0.39 -2.33
CA GLN A 88 9.82 0.99 -2.67
C GLN A 88 10.43 1.43 -4.01
N LEU A 89 11.73 1.15 -4.21
CA LEU A 89 12.41 1.48 -5.47
C LEU A 89 11.82 0.72 -6.66
N ALA A 90 11.58 -0.59 -6.50
CA ALA A 90 10.97 -1.40 -7.56
C ALA A 90 9.56 -0.90 -7.92
N GLN A 91 8.75 -0.54 -6.93
CA GLN A 91 7.43 0.02 -7.18
C GLN A 91 7.53 1.35 -7.91
N HIS A 92 8.43 2.23 -7.50
CA HIS A 92 8.64 3.52 -8.16
C HIS A 92 9.02 3.36 -9.65
N GLN A 93 9.88 2.39 -9.97
CA GLN A 93 10.26 2.07 -11.35
C GLN A 93 9.08 1.54 -12.17
N ALA A 94 8.28 0.64 -11.59
CA ALA A 94 7.08 0.09 -12.23
C ALA A 94 6.00 1.17 -12.47
N GLU A 95 5.83 2.08 -11.51
CA GLU A 95 4.94 3.25 -11.64
C GLU A 95 5.37 4.18 -12.76
N LYS A 96 6.66 4.58 -12.78
CA LYS A 96 7.22 5.48 -13.81
C LYS A 96 7.06 4.89 -15.22
N SER A 97 7.20 3.58 -15.33
CA SER A 97 7.13 2.85 -16.59
C SER A 97 5.71 2.36 -16.94
N ARG A 98 4.70 2.72 -16.14
CA ARG A 98 3.29 2.29 -16.29
C ARG A 98 3.13 0.78 -16.48
N LEU A 99 3.87 -0.04 -15.73
CA LEU A 99 3.81 -1.49 -15.87
C LEU A 99 2.60 -2.10 -15.15
N GLY A 100 1.97 -3.10 -15.75
CA GLY A 100 0.94 -3.91 -15.11
C GLY A 100 -0.20 -3.08 -14.52
N LEU A 101 -0.41 -3.20 -13.20
CA LEU A 101 -1.42 -2.45 -12.46
C LEU A 101 -1.31 -0.95 -12.69
N TRP A 102 -0.11 -0.40 -12.85
CA TRP A 102 0.12 1.04 -12.99
C TRP A 102 -0.36 1.63 -14.32
N ALA A 103 -0.74 0.81 -15.31
CA ALA A 103 -1.43 1.24 -16.53
C ALA A 103 -2.96 1.19 -16.42
N LEU A 104 -3.51 0.52 -15.41
CA LEU A 104 -4.96 0.31 -15.29
C LEU A 104 -5.64 1.51 -14.61
N GLU A 105 -6.86 1.86 -15.03
CA GLU A 105 -7.64 2.95 -14.43
C GLU A 105 -7.81 2.81 -12.90
N PRO A 106 -8.14 1.61 -12.34
CA PRO A 106 -8.40 1.49 -10.91
C PRO A 106 -7.21 1.87 -10.03
N TYR A 107 -6.00 1.83 -10.58
CA TYR A 107 -4.73 2.14 -9.90
C TYR A 107 -4.20 3.54 -10.24
N GLN A 108 -4.96 4.38 -10.94
CA GLN A 108 -4.62 5.79 -11.12
C GLN A 108 -5.02 6.61 -9.89
N ALA A 109 -4.27 7.69 -9.63
CA ALA A 109 -4.52 8.56 -8.49
C ALA A 109 -5.77 9.42 -8.71
N LYS A 110 -6.65 9.43 -7.72
CA LYS A 110 -7.96 10.12 -7.76
C LYS A 110 -7.95 11.34 -6.84
N LYS A 111 -8.79 12.33 -7.13
CA LYS A 111 -9.03 13.45 -6.19
C LYS A 111 -9.61 12.94 -4.88
N VAL A 112 -9.20 13.52 -3.75
CA VAL A 112 -9.68 13.09 -2.42
C VAL A 112 -11.18 13.30 -2.24
N GLU A 113 -11.76 14.29 -2.91
CA GLU A 113 -13.19 14.62 -2.89
C GLU A 113 -14.06 13.42 -3.31
N LEU A 114 -13.56 12.65 -4.29
CA LEU A 114 -14.26 11.47 -4.80
C LEU A 114 -14.48 10.38 -3.74
N ILE A 115 -13.71 10.37 -2.65
CA ILE A 115 -13.93 9.42 -1.55
C ILE A 115 -15.32 9.61 -0.96
N ALA A 116 -15.70 10.86 -0.66
CA ALA A 116 -17.00 11.15 -0.07
C ALA A 116 -18.11 11.04 -1.13
N ASP A 117 -17.89 11.63 -2.31
CA ASP A 117 -18.90 11.71 -3.38
C ASP A 117 -19.31 10.33 -3.89
N LYS A 118 -18.33 9.44 -4.08
CA LYS A 118 -18.54 8.08 -4.60
C LYS A 118 -18.51 7.01 -3.51
N LYS A 119 -18.43 7.41 -2.23
CA LYS A 119 -18.35 6.51 -1.07
C LYS A 119 -17.30 5.41 -1.25
N LEU A 120 -16.10 5.78 -1.69
CA LEU A 120 -15.03 4.82 -2.01
C LEU A 120 -14.53 4.11 -0.74
N THR A 121 -14.48 2.78 -0.77
CA THR A 121 -14.04 1.94 0.36
C THR A 121 -12.93 0.94 0.02
N THR A 122 -12.65 0.75 -1.26
CA THR A 122 -11.57 -0.12 -1.75
C THR A 122 -10.21 0.56 -1.61
N TRP A 123 -9.15 -0.24 -1.70
CA TRP A 123 -7.80 0.32 -1.76
C TRP A 123 -7.67 1.23 -2.97
N GLY A 124 -7.04 2.39 -2.79
CA GLY A 124 -6.80 3.30 -3.89
C GLY A 124 -5.67 4.28 -3.62
N ARG A 125 -5.39 5.08 -4.66
CA ARG A 125 -4.45 6.19 -4.63
C ARG A 125 -5.24 7.48 -4.72
N PHE A 126 -4.91 8.42 -3.84
CA PHE A 126 -5.59 9.70 -3.75
C PHE A 126 -4.58 10.82 -3.74
N TYR A 127 -4.92 12.00 -4.25
CA TYR A 127 -4.10 13.18 -4.12
C TYR A 127 -4.86 14.35 -3.52
N ALA A 128 -4.15 15.13 -2.71
CA ALA A 128 -4.68 16.34 -2.08
C ALA A 128 -3.53 17.25 -1.64
N ARG A 129 -3.86 18.47 -1.23
CA ARG A 129 -2.97 19.31 -0.43
C ARG A 129 -3.33 19.14 1.04
N VAL A 130 -2.35 18.92 1.91
CA VAL A 130 -2.62 18.82 3.35
C VAL A 130 -2.94 20.21 3.88
N GLN A 131 -4.15 20.41 4.38
CA GLN A 131 -4.64 21.70 4.86
C GLN A 131 -4.24 21.95 6.32
N LYS A 132 -4.32 20.90 7.16
CA LYS A 132 -4.06 21.00 8.60
C LYS A 132 -3.47 19.71 9.13
N VAL A 133 -2.55 19.84 10.07
CA VAL A 133 -2.07 18.73 10.90
C VAL A 133 -2.56 18.97 12.32
N SER A 134 -3.19 17.97 12.93
CA SER A 134 -3.68 18.04 14.31
C SER A 134 -3.21 16.82 15.08
N HIS A 135 -2.85 17.02 16.34
CA HIS A 135 -2.32 15.98 17.21
C HIS A 135 -3.29 15.66 18.35
N SER A 136 -3.22 14.44 18.85
CA SER A 136 -3.94 13.94 20.01
C SER A 136 -3.08 12.91 20.73
N LYS A 137 -3.46 12.51 21.94
CA LYS A 137 -2.79 11.43 22.69
C LYS A 137 -2.71 10.10 21.90
N LYS A 138 -3.68 9.83 21.02
CA LYS A 138 -3.77 8.56 20.27
C LYS A 138 -3.04 8.59 18.92
N GLY A 139 -2.69 9.77 18.42
CA GLY A 139 -2.14 9.93 17.08
C GLY A 139 -2.45 11.27 16.45
N SER A 140 -2.19 11.37 15.15
CA SER A 140 -2.30 12.61 14.38
C SER A 140 -3.26 12.45 13.20
N LYS A 141 -4.00 13.52 12.92
CA LYS A 141 -4.82 13.67 11.70
C LYS A 141 -4.17 14.68 10.77
N LEU A 142 -3.94 14.28 9.53
CA LEU A 142 -3.56 15.16 8.44
C LEU A 142 -4.80 15.39 7.58
N TRP A 143 -5.44 16.54 7.76
CA TRP A 143 -6.66 16.92 7.06
C TRP A 143 -6.36 17.29 5.62
N LEU A 144 -7.10 16.64 4.71
CA LEU A 144 -6.99 16.81 3.26
C LEU A 144 -8.08 17.76 2.74
N ASN A 145 -9.24 17.74 3.40
CA ASN A 145 -10.34 18.70 3.26
C ASN A 145 -11.15 18.71 4.58
N THR A 146 -12.34 19.30 4.58
CA THR A 146 -13.20 19.42 5.77
C THR A 146 -13.75 18.10 6.30
N THR A 147 -13.82 17.05 5.45
CA THR A 147 -14.42 15.76 5.79
C THR A 147 -13.43 14.60 5.76
N THR A 148 -12.25 14.76 5.19
CA THR A 148 -11.32 13.65 4.93
C THR A 148 -9.94 13.92 5.53
N TYR A 149 -9.38 12.93 6.23
CA TYR A 149 -8.05 12.99 6.81
C TYR A 149 -7.28 11.68 6.69
N VAL A 150 -5.95 11.77 6.71
CA VAL A 150 -5.07 10.62 6.97
C VAL A 150 -4.87 10.49 8.48
N TRP A 151 -5.08 9.30 9.01
CA TRP A 151 -4.83 8.96 10.40
C TRP A 151 -3.48 8.25 10.53
N ILE A 152 -2.64 8.74 11.45
CA ILE A 152 -1.38 8.12 11.84
C ILE A 152 -1.42 7.92 13.35
N SER A 153 -1.45 6.68 13.82
CA SER A 153 -1.42 6.37 15.25
C SER A 153 -0.11 6.80 15.89
N VAL A 154 -0.11 7.01 17.21
CA VAL A 154 1.11 7.33 17.98
C VAL A 154 2.20 6.26 17.79
N ALA A 155 1.82 4.98 17.75
CA ALA A 155 2.74 3.85 17.56
C ALA A 155 3.45 3.86 16.19
N ASN A 156 2.80 4.43 15.18
CA ASN A 156 3.33 4.48 13.82
C ASN A 156 4.09 5.78 13.50
N LYS A 157 4.02 6.80 14.37
CA LYS A 157 4.63 8.12 14.13
C LYS A 157 6.13 8.01 13.78
N ARG A 158 6.85 7.07 14.38
CA ARG A 158 8.28 6.81 14.13
C ARG A 158 8.62 6.38 12.70
N TYR A 159 7.65 5.92 11.92
CA TYR A 159 7.84 5.49 10.52
C TYR A 159 7.55 6.59 9.49
N PHE A 160 7.36 7.82 9.96
CA PHE A 160 7.13 9.00 9.13
C PHE A 160 8.20 10.06 9.40
N PRO A 161 8.52 10.90 8.40
CA PRO A 161 9.21 12.16 8.69
C PRO A 161 8.31 13.02 9.58
N GLU A 162 8.88 14.11 10.11
CA GLU A 162 8.14 15.05 10.94
C GLU A 162 6.83 15.48 10.25
N LEU A 163 5.70 15.26 10.94
CA LEU A 163 4.38 15.41 10.32
C LEU A 163 4.06 16.86 9.91
N ALA A 164 4.69 17.84 10.56
CA ALA A 164 4.56 19.25 10.21
C ALA A 164 5.01 19.53 8.76
N ARG A 165 5.97 18.76 8.24
CA ARG A 165 6.50 18.89 6.87
C ARG A 165 5.47 18.64 5.78
N TYR A 166 4.37 17.96 6.11
CA TYR A 166 3.30 17.70 5.14
C TYR A 166 2.36 18.90 4.97
N LYS A 167 2.24 19.80 5.96
CA LYS A 167 1.31 20.95 5.90
C LYS A 167 1.59 21.80 4.67
N GLY A 168 0.55 22.10 3.89
CA GLY A 168 0.65 22.90 2.66
C GLY A 168 1.23 22.16 1.45
N ARG A 169 1.78 20.95 1.61
CA ARG A 169 2.34 20.17 0.51
C ARG A 169 1.27 19.38 -0.22
N ARG A 170 1.48 19.18 -1.53
CA ARG A 170 0.75 18.18 -2.31
C ARG A 170 1.24 16.79 -1.92
N VAL A 171 0.31 15.88 -1.71
CA VAL A 171 0.60 14.51 -1.31
C VAL A 171 -0.17 13.52 -2.14
N GLU A 172 0.42 12.35 -2.34
CA GLU A 172 -0.25 11.13 -2.77
C GLU A 172 -0.46 10.24 -1.54
N ILE A 173 -1.70 9.81 -1.32
CA ILE A 173 -2.14 8.94 -0.23
C ILE A 173 -2.49 7.58 -0.82
N ARG A 174 -2.07 6.49 -0.16
CA ARG A 174 -2.34 5.11 -0.59
C ARG A 174 -2.96 4.30 0.54
N GLY A 175 -4.15 3.78 0.33
CA GLY A 175 -4.81 2.96 1.33
C GLY A 175 -6.31 2.85 1.14
N TRP A 176 -6.97 2.35 2.19
CA TRP A 176 -8.41 2.14 2.24
C TRP A 176 -9.09 3.30 2.96
N PRO A 177 -9.94 4.09 2.27
CA PRO A 177 -10.80 5.03 2.95
C PRO A 177 -11.86 4.29 3.77
N ARG A 178 -12.11 4.78 4.99
CA ARG A 178 -13.16 4.27 5.87
C ARG A 178 -13.99 5.42 6.40
N LYS A 179 -15.30 5.28 6.37
CA LYS A 179 -16.23 6.25 6.97
C LYS A 179 -16.11 6.20 8.50
N ARG A 180 -16.07 7.37 9.13
CA ARG A 180 -15.94 7.61 10.58
C ARG A 180 -16.89 8.74 10.98
N GLY A 181 -18.13 8.39 11.33
CA GLY A 181 -19.20 9.35 11.55
C GLY A 181 -19.45 10.16 10.27
N LYS A 182 -19.37 11.49 10.37
CA LYS A 182 -19.47 12.41 9.22
C LYS A 182 -18.20 12.52 8.36
N ASN A 183 -17.09 11.94 8.81
CA ASN A 183 -15.79 12.07 8.17
C ASN A 183 -15.35 10.79 7.45
N TRP A 184 -14.29 10.90 6.67
CA TRP A 184 -13.56 9.81 6.03
C TRP A 184 -12.12 9.80 6.54
N SER A 185 -11.61 8.60 6.80
CA SER A 185 -10.25 8.38 7.31
C SER A 185 -9.52 7.39 6.43
N ILE A 186 -8.28 7.69 6.06
CA ILE A 186 -7.35 6.71 5.50
C ILE A 186 -6.29 6.44 6.56
N ASN A 187 -6.13 5.19 6.98
CA ASN A 187 -5.11 4.81 7.97
C ASN A 187 -3.75 4.63 7.28
N ALA A 188 -2.71 5.29 7.80
CA ALA A 188 -1.34 5.15 7.33
C ALA A 188 -0.45 4.64 8.48
N ILE A 189 0.26 3.56 8.23
CA ILE A 189 1.15 2.90 9.20
C ILE A 189 2.63 3.05 8.84
N HIS A 190 2.93 3.43 7.60
CA HIS A 190 4.29 3.68 7.12
C HIS A 190 4.30 4.81 6.09
N SER A 191 5.40 5.58 6.00
CA SER A 191 5.55 6.72 5.09
C SER A 191 5.34 6.40 3.61
N SER A 192 5.49 5.14 3.20
CA SER A 192 5.19 4.68 1.84
C SER A 192 3.72 4.88 1.42
N GLN A 193 2.83 5.13 2.37
CA GLN A 193 1.41 5.42 2.12
C GLN A 193 1.09 6.91 2.01
N LEU A 194 2.06 7.79 2.33
CA LEU A 194 1.87 9.25 2.33
C LEU A 194 3.10 9.93 1.76
N LEU A 195 3.07 10.12 0.44
CA LEU A 195 4.20 10.61 -0.35
C LEU A 195 4.03 12.09 -0.65
N ILE A 196 5.03 12.92 -0.34
CA ILE A 196 5.06 14.30 -0.83
C ILE A 196 5.32 14.26 -2.34
N LYS A 197 4.50 14.97 -3.10
CA LYS A 197 4.65 15.14 -4.55
C LYS A 197 5.13 16.56 -4.85
N PRO A 198 5.83 16.76 -5.99
CA PRO A 198 6.17 18.09 -6.48
C PRO A 198 4.95 19.01 -6.63
#